data_AF-A0A966DWK9-F1
#
_entry.id   AF-A0A966DWK9-F1
#
_cell.length_a   1.000
_cell.length_b   1.000
_cell.length_c   1.000
_cell.angle_alpha   90.00
_cell.angle_beta   90.00
_cell.angle_gamma   90.00
#
_symmetry.space_group_name_H-M   'P 1'
#
loop_
_entity.id
_entity.type
_entity.pdbx_description
1 polymer ?
#
loop_
_entity_poly.entity_id
_entity_poly.type
_entity_poly.pdbx_seq_one_letter_code
_entity_poly.pdbx_strand_id
1 'polypeptide(L)' 'MTNLAFPPIPSLPNDDEALGRQITLLAGQINAANHRLLKLIAEFDRRKGWCSDGTVRSCAHWLNWKCG' A
#
# COMPACT_ATOMS: atom_id res chain seq x y z
N MET A 1 -14.31 3.68 -10.16
CA MET A 1 -12.84 3.84 -10.24
C MET A 1 -12.51 5.16 -9.55
N THR A 2 -12.23 5.12 -8.26
CA THR A 2 -11.95 6.33 -7.47
C THR A 2 -10.58 6.84 -7.91
N ASN A 3 -10.55 8.05 -8.46
CA ASN A 3 -9.34 8.73 -8.89
C ASN A 3 -8.34 8.78 -7.71
N LEU A 4 -7.29 7.96 -7.76
CA LEU A 4 -6.12 8.06 -6.89
C LEU A 4 -5.27 9.25 -7.36
N ALA A 5 -5.84 10.45 -7.36
CA ALA A 5 -5.08 11.65 -7.60
C ALA A 5 -4.00 11.71 -6.51
N PHE A 6 -2.79 11.29 -6.86
CA PHE A 6 -1.64 11.47 -5.99
C PHE A 6 -1.53 12.97 -5.77
N PRO A 7 -1.53 13.44 -4.51
CA PRO A 7 -1.39 14.87 -4.26
C PRO A 7 -0.12 15.35 -4.96
N PRO A 8 -0.13 16.55 -5.58
CA PRO A 8 1.05 17.07 -6.24
C PRO A 8 2.22 17.03 -5.27
N ILE A 9 3.37 16.54 -5.73
CA ILE A 9 4.59 16.49 -4.92
C ILE A 9 4.92 17.94 -4.55
N PRO A 10 4.97 18.29 -3.25
CA PRO A 10 5.39 19.62 -2.85
C PRO A 10 6.81 19.88 -3.36
N SER A 11 7.14 21.13 -3.67
CA SER A 11 8.50 21.50 -4.08
C SER A 11 9.52 20.99 -3.07
N LEU A 12 10.59 20.35 -3.57
CA LEU A 12 11.65 19.81 -2.72
C LEU A 12 12.32 20.95 -1.91
N PRO A 13 12.68 20.72 -0.63
CA PRO A 13 13.48 21.67 0.13
C PRO A 13 14.84 21.90 -0.52
N ASN A 14 15.38 23.10 -0.37
CA ASN A 14 16.74 23.45 -0.81
C ASN A 14 17.82 23.12 0.25
N ASP A 15 17.43 22.62 1.43
CA ASP A 15 18.33 22.25 2.52
C ASP A 15 18.25 20.75 2.85
N ASP A 16 19.42 20.15 3.10
CA ASP A 16 19.58 18.71 3.31
C ASP A 16 18.87 18.22 4.59
N GLU A 17 18.77 19.04 5.62
CA GLU A 17 18.12 18.69 6.88
C GLU A 17 16.60 18.55 6.69
N ALA A 18 15.96 19.51 6.02
CA ALA A 18 14.55 19.45 5.69
C ALA A 18 14.24 18.32 4.71
N LEU A 19 15.11 18.07 3.73
CA LEU A 19 14.97 16.93 2.84
C LEU A 19 15.05 15.60 3.62
N GLY A 20 16.01 15.44 4.53
CA GLY A 20 16.13 14.28 5.41
C GLY A 20 14.90 14.07 6.30
N ARG A 21 14.30 15.16 6.84
CA ARG A 21 13.04 15.10 7.58
C ARG A 21 11.87 14.65 6.71
N GLN A 22 11.74 15.16 5.48
CA GLN A 22 10.68 14.75 4.57
C GLN A 22 10.79 13.28 4.16
N ILE A 23 12.00 12.81 3.87
CA ILE A 23 12.26 11.39 3.57
C ILE A 23 11.83 10.53 4.76
N THR A 24 12.26 10.88 5.97
CA THR A 24 11.96 10.11 7.18
C THR A 24 10.46 10.10 7.47
N LEU A 25 9.78 11.24 7.31
CA LEU A 25 8.34 11.35 7.49
C LEU A 25 7.58 10.48 6.48
N LEU A 26 7.94 10.57 5.19
CA LEU A 26 7.32 9.79 4.13
C LEU A 26 7.56 8.29 4.35
N ALA A 27 8.78 7.88 4.70
CA ALA A 27 9.09 6.50 5.03
C ALA A 27 8.24 5.99 6.20
N GLY A 28 8.06 6.79 7.25
CA GLY A 28 7.18 6.46 8.37
C GLY A 28 5.71 6.28 7.94
N GLN A 29 5.21 7.16 7.09
CA GLN A 29 3.86 7.07 6.53
C GLN A 29 3.67 5.82 5.67
N ILE A 30 4.64 5.50 4.80
CA ILE A 30 4.66 4.28 3.99
C ILE A 30 4.68 3.04 4.88
N ASN A 31 5.53 3.01 5.91
CA ASN A 31 5.60 1.89 6.84
C ASN A 31 4.28 1.68 7.60
N ALA A 32 3.65 2.77 8.06
CA ALA A 32 2.34 2.70 8.71
C ALA A 32 1.25 2.21 7.75
N ALA A 33 1.26 2.67 6.49
CA ALA A 33 0.33 2.21 5.45
C ALA A 33 0.55 0.72 5.11
N ASN A 34 1.80 0.28 4.96
CA ASN A 34 2.17 -1.10 4.70
C ASN A 34 1.74 -2.02 5.85
N HIS A 35 1.97 -1.63 7.10
CA HIS A 35 1.49 -2.40 8.25
C HIS A 35 -0.03 -2.56 8.23
N ARG A 36 -0.78 -1.49 7.98
CA ARG A 36 -2.25 -1.55 7.86
C ARG A 36 -2.69 -2.47 6.71
N LEU A 37 -2.03 -2.36 5.56
CA LEU A 37 -2.29 -3.21 4.39
C LEU A 37 -2.05 -4.69 4.71
N LEU A 38 -0.90 -5.03 5.31
CA LEU A 38 -0.56 -6.40 5.69
C LEU A 38 -1.55 -6.99 6.70
N LYS A 39 -2.05 -6.19 7.65
CA LYS A 39 -3.11 -6.64 8.58
C LYS A 39 -4.41 -6.98 7.85
N LEU A 40 -4.81 -6.17 6.87
CA LEU A 40 -5.99 -6.43 6.05
C LEU A 40 -5.81 -7.69 5.19
N ILE A 41 -4.65 -7.84 4.53
CA ILE A 41 -4.32 -9.02 3.73
C ILE A 41 -4.34 -10.28 4.60
N ALA A 42 -3.73 -10.23 5.79
CA ALA A 42 -3.68 -11.37 6.69
C ALA A 42 -5.08 -11.81 7.15
N GLU A 43 -5.99 -10.87 7.45
CA GLU A 43 -7.37 -11.21 7.78
C GLU A 43 -8.14 -11.72 6.56
N PHE A 44 -7.93 -11.13 5.40
CA PHE A 44 -8.56 -11.55 4.15
C PHE A 44 -8.15 -12.97 3.75
N ASP A 45 -6.87 -13.31 3.90
CA ASP A 45 -6.34 -14.66 3.67
C ASP A 45 -6.90 -15.67 4.69
N ARG A 46 -6.92 -15.32 5.99
CA ARG A 46 -7.55 -16.16 7.04
C ARG A 46 -9.01 -16.48 6.72
N ARG A 47 -9.77 -15.50 6.25
CA ARG A 47 -11.18 -15.66 5.86
C ARG A 47 -11.37 -16.41 4.55
N LYS A 48 -10.29 -16.75 3.85
CA LYS A 48 -10.33 -17.27 2.47
C LYS A 48 -11.17 -16.38 1.55
N GLY A 49 -11.15 -15.06 1.80
CA GLY A 49 -11.97 -14.10 1.05
C GLY A 49 -11.61 -14.02 -0.43
N TRP A 50 -10.42 -14.52 -0.79
CA TRP A 50 -9.95 -14.66 -2.17
C TRP A 50 -10.55 -15.86 -2.92
N CYS A 51 -11.17 -16.84 -2.23
CA CYS A 51 -11.66 -18.09 -2.81
C CYS A 51 -13.03 -17.98 -3.53
N SER A 52 -13.48 -16.79 -3.93
CA SER A 52 -14.73 -16.66 -4.68
C SER A 52 -14.58 -17.27 -6.08
N ASP A 53 -15.49 -18.16 -6.45
CA ASP A 53 -15.66 -18.76 -7.79
C ASP A 53 -14.54 -19.68 -8.30
N GLY A 54 -13.73 -20.27 -7.41
CA GLY A 54 -12.84 -21.42 -7.70
C GLY A 54 -11.70 -21.16 -8.70
N THR A 55 -11.61 -19.97 -9.29
CA THR A 55 -10.64 -19.62 -10.34
C THR A 55 -9.32 -19.12 -9.76
N VAL A 56 -9.37 -18.57 -8.54
CA VAL A 56 -8.20 -17.99 -7.86
C VAL A 56 -7.54 -19.05 -6.97
N ARG A 57 -6.25 -19.29 -7.21
CA ARG A 57 -5.49 -20.43 -6.64
C ARG A 57 -4.83 -20.14 -5.29
N SER A 58 -4.67 -18.87 -4.92
CA SER A 58 -4.11 -18.42 -3.64
C SER A 58 -4.42 -16.94 -3.40
N CYS A 59 -4.27 -16.46 -2.16
CA CYS A 59 -4.37 -15.03 -1.86
C CYS A 59 -3.35 -14.20 -2.67
N ALA A 60 -2.14 -14.72 -2.89
CA ALA A 60 -1.12 -14.05 -3.69
C ALA A 60 -1.57 -13.88 -5.16
N HIS A 61 -2.19 -14.92 -5.74
CA HIS A 61 -2.75 -14.83 -7.09
C HIS A 61 -3.91 -13.81 -7.14
N TRP A 62 -4.77 -13.77 -6.11
CA TRP A 62 -5.81 -12.75 -6.00
C TRP A 62 -5.25 -11.34 -5.97
N LEU A 63 -4.21 -11.12 -5.16
CA LEU A 63 -3.56 -9.81 -5.02
C LEU A 63 -2.94 -9.37 -6.34
N ASN A 64 -2.22 -10.25 -7.04
CA ASN A 64 -1.69 -9.93 -8.37
C ASN A 64 -2.81 -9.55 -9.36
N TRP A 65 -3.96 -10.22 -9.31
CA TRP A 65 -5.07 -9.88 -10.21
C TRP A 65 -5.74 -8.55 -9.87
N LYS A 66 -5.98 -8.27 -8.58
CA LYS A 66 -6.78 -7.11 -8.15
C LYS A 66 -5.96 -5.86 -7.86
N CYS A 67 -4.67 -6.02 -7.56
CA CYS A 67 -3.79 -4.94 -7.12
C CYS A 67 -2.61 -4.67 -8.07
N GLY A 68 -2.34 -5.55 -9.06
CA GLY A 68 -1.31 -5.36 -10.08
C GLY A 68 -0.35 -6.53 -10.20
#